data_AF-A0A3B9LN96-F1
#
_entry.id   AF-A0A3B9LN96-F1
#
_cell.length_a   1.000
_cell.length_b   1.000
_cell.length_c   1.000
_cell.angle_alpha   90.00
_cell.angle_beta   90.00
_cell.angle_gamma   90.00
#
_symmetry.space_group_name_H-M   'P 1'
#
loop_
_entity.id
_entity.type
_entity.pdbx_description
1 polymer ?
#
loop_
_entity_poly.entity_id
_entity_poly.type
_entity_poly.pdbx_seq_one_letter_code
_entity_poly.pdbx_strand_id
1 'polypeptide(L)' 'MSASNPPEKLEIDLSNYRFIQLDVFTNEPFAGNPLAVFPEAEGLSDQEMMKIAREMNLS' A
#
# COMPACT_ATOMS: atom_id res chain seq x y z
N MET A 1 -23.33 -21.64 -20.05
CA MET A 1 -23.60 -20.64 -18.98
C MET A 1 -22.43 -20.69 -18.02
N SER A 2 -21.41 -19.86 -18.25
CA SER A 2 -20.33 -19.67 -17.27
C SER A 2 -20.72 -18.48 -16.42
N ALA A 3 -21.17 -18.74 -15.19
CA ALA A 3 -21.19 -17.71 -14.17
C ALA A 3 -19.73 -17.32 -13.93
N SER A 4 -19.33 -16.14 -14.40
CA SER A 4 -18.07 -15.51 -14.01
C SER A 4 -18.12 -15.34 -12.50
N ASN A 5 -17.26 -16.05 -11.78
CA ASN A 5 -17.05 -15.83 -10.36
C ASN A 5 -16.80 -14.32 -10.15
N PRO A 6 -17.46 -13.65 -9.18
CA PRO A 6 -17.10 -12.28 -8.84
C PRO A 6 -15.61 -12.27 -8.44
N PRO A 7 -14.84 -11.22 -8.79
CA PRO A 7 -13.44 -11.15 -8.39
C PRO A 7 -13.40 -11.32 -6.86
N GLU A 8 -12.61 -12.28 -6.39
CA GLU A 8 -12.35 -12.46 -4.96
C GLU A 8 -12.08 -11.09 -4.36
N LYS A 9 -12.93 -10.69 -3.41
CA LYS A 9 -12.77 -9.44 -2.68
C LYS A 9 -11.43 -9.58 -1.96
N LEU A 10 -10.40 -8.95 -2.50
CA LEU A 10 -9.06 -8.96 -1.93
C LEU A 10 -9.10 -8.09 -0.68
N GLU A 11 -9.59 -8.66 0.40
CA GLU A 11 -9.46 -8.13 1.75
C GLU A 11 -7.99 -8.24 2.12
N ILE A 12 -7.24 -7.17 1.84
CA ILE A 12 -5.90 -7.03 2.38
C ILE A 12 -6.09 -6.79 3.88
N ASP A 13 -5.83 -7.82 4.69
CA ASP A 13 -5.82 -7.66 6.14
C ASP A 13 -4.54 -6.92 6.54
N LEU A 14 -4.61 -5.59 6.50
CA LEU A 14 -3.55 -4.71 6.95
C LEU A 14 -3.51 -4.57 8.49
N SER A 15 -4.40 -5.23 9.24
CA SER A 15 -4.51 -5.05 10.70
C SER A 15 -3.22 -5.39 11.46
N ASN A 16 -2.29 -6.09 10.81
CA ASN A 16 -0.99 -6.46 11.37
C ASN A 16 0.21 -5.71 10.76
N TYR A 17 0.00 -4.84 9.76
CA TYR A 17 1.08 -4.10 9.10
C TYR A 17 1.10 -2.66 9.54
N ARG A 18 2.26 -2.21 10.02
CA ARG A 18 2.51 -0.79 10.31
C ARG A 18 3.05 -0.13 9.06
N PHE A 19 2.65 1.11 8.85
CA PHE A 19 3.26 1.96 7.84
C PHE A 19 3.67 3.30 8.43
N ILE A 20 4.65 3.92 7.78
CA ILE A 20 5.15 5.24 8.11
C ILE A 20 5.07 6.06 6.83
N GLN A 21 4.47 7.25 6.91
CA GLN A 21 4.55 8.22 5.84
C GLN A 21 5.69 9.21 6.14
N LEU A 22 6.59 9.37 5.17
CA LEU A 22 7.75 10.26 5.26
C LEU A 22 7.71 11.29 4.16
N ASP A 23 8.07 12.52 4.47
CA ASP A 23 8.37 13.56 3.50
C ASP A 23 9.86 13.48 3.15
N VAL A 24 10.21 12.82 2.04
CA VAL A 24 11.61 12.65 1.63
C VAL A 24 12.12 13.86 0.84
N PHE A 25 13.44 14.06 0.85
CA PHE A 25 14.12 15.21 0.24
C PHE A 25 13.83 16.56 0.90
N THR A 26 13.31 16.56 2.12
CA THR A 26 13.07 17.77 2.91
C THR A 26 13.34 17.50 4.40
N ASN A 27 13.49 18.58 5.17
CA ASN A 27 13.43 18.55 6.64
C ASN A 27 12.24 19.36 7.18
N GLU A 28 11.40 19.90 6.28
CA GLU A 28 10.20 20.67 6.60
C GLU A 28 8.96 19.79 6.42
N PRO A 29 7.99 19.80 7.37
CA PRO A 29 6.74 19.07 7.21
C PRO A 29 5.95 19.53 5.99
N PHE A 30 5.32 18.58 5.29
CA PHE A 30 4.48 18.82 4.10
C PHE A 30 5.23 19.37 2.88
N ALA A 31 6.54 19.18 2.83
CA ALA A 31 7.39 19.52 1.69
C ALA A 31 8.03 18.26 1.08
N GLY A 32 8.79 18.39 0.00
CA GLY A 32 9.46 17.24 -0.63
C GLY A 32 8.49 16.26 -1.30
N ASN A 33 8.78 14.96 -1.21
CA ASN A 33 7.96 13.91 -1.79
C ASN A 33 7.41 12.96 -0.71
N PRO A 34 6.09 12.78 -0.58
CA PRO A 34 5.52 11.82 0.34
C PRO A 34 5.87 10.38 -0.08
N LEU A 35 6.29 9.57 0.89
CA LEU A 35 6.66 8.17 0.71
C LEU A 35 6.02 7.33 1.80
N ALA A 36 5.24 6.31 1.41
CA ALA A 36 4.76 5.29 2.31
C ALA A 36 5.80 4.16 2.44
N VAL A 37 6.15 3.81 3.68
CA VAL A 37 7.10 2.73 4.00
C VAL A 37 6.40 1.70 4.87
N PHE A 38 6.50 0.42 4.49
CA PHE A 38 6.03 -0.73 5.24
C PHE A 38 7.25 -1.56 5.69
N PRO A 39 7.77 -1.37 6.92
CA PRO A 39 9.04 -1.98 7.34
C PRO A 39 8.98 -3.51 7.52
N GLU A 40 7.81 -4.04 7.89
CA GLU A 40 7.58 -5.46 8.16
C GLU A 40 6.74 -6.11 7.05
N ALA A 41 7.10 -5.90 5.78
CA ALA A 41 6.27 -6.26 4.62
C ALA A 41 6.43 -7.72 4.13
N GLU A 42 7.13 -8.59 4.86
CA GLU A 42 7.54 -9.93 4.39
C GLU A 42 6.38 -10.87 4.04
N GLY A 43 5.17 -10.62 4.55
CA GLY A 43 3.98 -11.41 4.23
C GLY A 43 3.10 -10.83 3.13
N LEU A 44 3.48 -9.71 2.51
CA LEU A 44 2.72 -9.10 1.42
C LEU A 44 3.18 -9.67 0.08
N SER A 45 2.24 -10.20 -0.70
CA SER A 45 2.48 -10.56 -2.08
C SER A 45 2.62 -9.31 -2.97
N ASP A 46 3.25 -9.45 -4.13
CA ASP A 46 3.37 -8.38 -5.12
C ASP A 46 2.01 -7.78 -5.50
N GLN A 47 0.96 -8.61 -5.57
CA GLN A 47 -0.39 -8.16 -5.89
C GLN A 47 -1.02 -7.32 -4.77
N GLU A 48 -0.71 -7.63 -3.51
CA GLU A 48 -1.15 -6.83 -2.36
C GLU A 48 -0.34 -5.53 -2.29
N MET A 49 0.98 -5.58 -2.47
CA MET A 49 1.82 -4.38 -2.55
C MET A 49 1.35 -3.43 -3.66
N MET A 50 0.99 -3.95 -4.84
CA MET A 50 0.43 -3.15 -5.93
C MET A 50 -0.91 -2.50 -5.59
N LYS A 51 -1.78 -3.17 -4.83
CA LYS A 51 -3.05 -2.59 -4.38
C LYS A 51 -2.82 -1.53 -3.32
N ILE A 52 -1.92 -1.78 -2.37
CA ILE A 52 -1.50 -0.80 -1.37
C ILE A 52 -0.94 0.44 -2.06
N ALA A 53 -0.03 0.28 -3.02
CA ALA A 53 0.52 1.41 -3.77
C ALA A 53 -0.56 2.24 -4.49
N ARG A 54 -1.55 1.57 -5.12
CA ARG A 54 -2.70 2.24 -5.75
C ARG A 54 -3.59 2.97 -4.73
N GLU A 55 -3.82 2.37 -3.57
CA GLU A 55 -4.61 2.98 -2.50
C GLU A 55 -3.92 4.20 -1.91
N MET A 56 -2.60 4.13 -1.70
CA MET A 56 -1.82 5.26 -1.20
C MET A 56 -1.75 6.41 -2.21
N ASN A 57 -1.89 6.12 -3.52
CA ASN A 57 -1.92 7.08 -4.61
C ASN A 57 -0.77 8.12 -4.54
N LEU A 58 0.41 7.63 -4.18
CA LEU A 58 1.66 8.38 -4.19
C LEU A 58 2.37 8.17 -5.55
N SER A 59 3.20 9.14 -5.93
CA SER A 59 3.71 9.31 -7.30
C SER A 59 4.83 8.37 -7.69
#